data_AF-A0A1J3EMX1-F1
#
_entry.id   AF-A0A1J3EMX1-F1
#
_cell.length_a   1.000
_cell.length_b   1.000
_cell.length_c   1.000
_cell.angle_alpha   90.00
_cell.angle_beta   90.00
_cell.angle_gamma   90.00
#
_symmetry.space_group_name_H-M   'P 1'
#
loop_
_entity.id
_entity.type
_entity.pdbx_description
1 polymer ?
#
loop_
_entity_poly.entity_id
_entity_poly.type
_entity_poly.pdbx_seq_one_letter_code
_entity_poly.pdbx_strand_id
1 'polypeptide(L)'
;VKVRVENLIVESSLVYFYAQCGELTSALRAFDLMEEKDVISWTAVISACSRKGHGNKAIVMFNGMLEHGFLPNEFTVCSILKACSEEKAIRFGRQVHSLVVKKMIKKDVFVGTSLMDMYAKCGEISDCRKVFDGMSNRNTVTWTSIIAAHAREGYGEEAISLFRVMKRRHLIANNLTVVSILRACGSVGALLLGKELHAQIIKNSIEKNVYIGSTLVWLYCKCGESRDASNVLQQLPSRDVVSWTAMISGCSSLGHESEALDFLKEMIQEGVEPNPFTYSSALKACANSESLLIGKSIHSIAKKNHTLSNVFVGSALIHMYAKCGFVSEAFRVFDSMPEKNLVSWKAMIMGYARNGFCREALKLMYRMEAEGFEVDDYIFATILSTCGDIQLDEADSSATCYLETS
;
A
#
# COMPACT_ATOMS: atom_id res chain seq x y z
N VAL A 1 -15.04 10.30 57.19
CA VAL A 1 -14.54 9.24 56.30
C VAL A 1 -15.73 8.71 55.50
N LYS A 2 -15.97 9.25 54.29
CA LYS A 2 -16.95 8.68 53.37
C LYS A 2 -16.21 7.61 52.58
N VAL A 3 -16.44 6.35 52.94
CA VAL A 3 -16.05 5.20 52.11
C VAL A 3 -16.85 5.34 50.82
N ARG A 4 -16.20 5.82 49.75
CA ARG A 4 -16.76 5.73 48.41
C ARG A 4 -16.74 4.25 48.12
N VAL A 5 -17.92 3.63 48.05
CA VAL A 5 -18.01 2.26 47.54
C VAL A 5 -17.73 2.38 46.05
N GLU A 6 -16.45 2.28 45.69
CA GLU A 6 -16.00 2.21 44.31
C GLU A 6 -16.62 0.96 43.70
N ASN A 7 -17.52 1.18 42.76
CA ASN A 7 -18.25 0.12 42.12
C ASN A 7 -17.47 -0.23 40.85
N LEU A 8 -16.74 -1.33 40.89
CA LEU A 8 -15.97 -1.89 39.76
C LEU A 8 -16.76 -1.85 38.45
N ILE A 9 -18.07 -2.12 38.49
CA ILE A 9 -18.94 -2.08 37.30
C ILE A 9 -19.04 -0.66 36.73
N VAL A 10 -19.20 0.35 37.60
CA VAL A 10 -19.29 1.77 37.20
C VAL A 10 -17.96 2.25 36.64
N GLU A 11 -16.85 1.85 37.25
CA GLU A 11 -15.50 2.23 36.82
C GLU A 11 -15.14 1.58 35.48
N SER A 12 -15.36 0.27 35.33
CA SER A 12 -15.22 -0.44 34.05
C SER A 12 -16.11 0.17 32.97
N SER A 13 -17.33 0.58 33.32
CA SER A 13 -18.26 1.25 32.39
C SER A 13 -17.76 2.64 31.97
N LEU A 14 -17.11 3.38 32.88
CA LEU A 14 -16.53 4.69 32.59
C LEU A 14 -15.32 4.58 31.64
N VAL A 15 -14.44 3.60 31.86
CA VAL A 15 -13.34 3.29 30.94
C VAL A 15 -13.88 2.92 29.56
N TYR A 16 -14.87 2.03 29.52
CA TYR A 16 -15.53 1.64 28.27
C TYR A 16 -16.16 2.83 27.55
N PHE A 17 -16.85 3.71 28.28
CA PHE A 17 -17.46 4.92 27.71
C PHE A 17 -16.42 5.81 27.02
N TYR A 18 -15.33 6.20 27.71
CA TYR A 18 -14.29 7.02 27.09
C TYR A 18 -13.62 6.32 25.91
N ALA A 19 -13.39 5.01 26.00
CA ALA A 19 -12.86 4.20 24.91
C ALA A 19 -13.77 4.24 23.68
N GLN A 20 -15.10 4.19 23.84
CA GLN A 20 -16.04 4.27 22.72
C GLN A 20 -16.16 5.68 22.13
N CYS A 21 -16.05 6.72 22.95
CA CYS A 21 -15.99 8.11 22.47
C CYS A 21 -14.69 8.43 21.72
N GLY A 22 -13.71 7.52 21.72
CA GLY A 22 -12.41 7.74 21.07
C GLY A 22 -11.48 8.65 21.87
N GLU A 23 -11.80 8.92 23.14
CA GLU A 23 -11.01 9.69 24.09
C GLU A 23 -10.01 8.78 24.80
N LEU A 24 -8.94 8.39 24.07
CA LEU A 24 -7.97 7.40 24.57
C LEU A 24 -7.27 7.85 25.85
N THR A 25 -6.86 9.12 25.93
CA THR A 25 -6.18 9.67 27.11
C THR A 25 -7.06 9.60 28.35
N SER A 26 -8.35 9.95 28.21
CA SER A 26 -9.32 9.89 29.30
C SER A 26 -9.63 8.45 29.71
N ALA A 27 -9.72 7.53 28.75
CA ALA A 27 -9.91 6.11 29.02
C ALA A 27 -8.74 5.50 29.82
N LEU A 28 -7.49 5.81 29.41
CA LEU A 28 -6.28 5.36 30.12
C LEU A 28 -6.21 5.97 31.53
N ARG A 29 -6.51 7.26 31.67
CA ARG A 29 -6.54 7.90 32.99
C ARG A 29 -7.60 7.30 33.91
N ALA A 30 -8.80 7.05 33.41
CA ALA A 30 -9.86 6.40 34.17
C ALA A 30 -9.44 4.98 34.59
N PHE A 31 -8.77 4.25 33.71
CA PHE A 31 -8.27 2.91 33.95
C PHE A 31 -7.16 2.86 35.01
N ASP A 32 -6.22 3.81 34.96
CA ASP A 32 -5.13 3.91 35.94
C ASP A 32 -5.65 4.23 37.35
N LEU A 33 -6.76 4.98 37.44
CA LEU A 33 -7.41 5.35 38.70
C LEU A 33 -8.22 4.21 39.35
N MET A 34 -8.50 3.11 38.65
CA MET A 34 -9.26 1.98 39.21
C MET A 34 -8.42 1.24 40.25
N GLU A 35 -8.95 1.09 41.47
CA GLU A 35 -8.33 0.28 42.54
C GLU A 35 -8.30 -1.20 42.17
N GLU A 36 -9.42 -1.74 41.68
CA GLU A 36 -9.53 -3.08 41.14
C GLU A 36 -9.81 -3.03 39.63
N LYS A 37 -9.15 -3.90 38.87
CA LYS A 37 -9.33 -4.01 37.42
C LYS A 37 -9.98 -5.35 37.10
N ASP A 38 -10.70 -5.41 35.99
CA ASP A 38 -11.36 -6.61 35.50
C ASP A 38 -11.07 -6.85 34.01
N VAL A 39 -11.54 -7.97 33.48
CA VAL A 39 -11.36 -8.29 32.05
C VAL A 39 -12.00 -7.23 31.15
N ILE A 40 -13.09 -6.58 31.57
CA ILE A 40 -13.82 -5.61 30.75
C ILE A 40 -13.02 -4.32 30.58
N SER A 41 -12.52 -3.76 31.67
CA SER A 41 -11.67 -2.56 31.69
C SER A 41 -10.37 -2.77 30.92
N TRP A 42 -9.68 -3.91 31.09
CA TRP A 42 -8.52 -4.28 30.28
C TRP A 42 -8.87 -4.40 28.79
N THR A 43 -9.95 -5.11 28.45
CA THR A 43 -10.41 -5.27 27.06
C THR A 43 -10.69 -3.90 26.43
N ALA A 44 -11.33 -3.00 27.17
CA ALA A 44 -11.70 -1.67 26.69
C ALA A 44 -10.48 -0.82 26.32
N VAL A 45 -9.46 -0.75 27.18
CA VAL A 45 -8.25 0.04 26.90
C VAL A 45 -7.40 -0.57 25.78
N ILE A 46 -7.27 -1.89 25.72
CA ILE A 46 -6.54 -2.58 24.64
C ILE A 46 -7.24 -2.33 23.29
N SER A 47 -8.57 -2.47 23.25
CA SER A 47 -9.37 -2.23 22.05
C SER A 47 -9.33 -0.76 21.62
N ALA A 48 -9.29 0.19 22.57
CA ALA A 48 -9.14 1.61 22.29
C ALA A 48 -7.76 1.92 21.69
N CYS A 49 -6.69 1.39 22.27
CA CYS A 49 -5.32 1.55 21.76
C CYS A 49 -5.19 1.02 20.34
N SER A 50 -5.67 -0.20 20.08
CA SER A 50 -5.64 -0.79 18.74
C SER A 50 -6.46 0.02 17.72
N ARG A 51 -7.69 0.44 18.05
CA ARG A 51 -8.52 1.23 17.12
C ARG A 51 -7.92 2.59 16.75
N LYS A 52 -7.12 3.19 17.63
CA LYS A 52 -6.43 4.47 17.39
C LYS A 52 -5.06 4.32 16.71
N GLY A 53 -4.66 3.10 16.32
CA GLY A 53 -3.37 2.84 15.70
C GLY A 53 -2.18 2.94 16.66
N HIS A 54 -2.43 2.88 17.98
CA HIS A 54 -1.36 2.81 18.98
C HIS A 54 -1.08 1.34 19.31
N GLY A 55 -0.59 0.57 18.33
CA GLY A 55 -0.41 -0.87 18.45
C GLY A 55 0.58 -1.25 19.55
N ASN A 56 1.70 -0.53 19.65
CA ASN A 56 2.67 -0.72 20.75
C ASN A 56 2.06 -0.53 22.15
N LYS A 57 1.19 0.47 22.34
CA LYS A 57 0.49 0.66 23.62
C LYS A 57 -0.50 -0.48 23.90
N ALA A 58 -1.19 -0.97 22.86
CA ALA A 58 -2.08 -2.13 23.00
C ALA A 58 -1.32 -3.38 23.46
N ILE A 59 -0.10 -3.60 22.94
CA ILE A 59 0.79 -4.70 23.34
C ILE A 59 1.21 -4.57 24.80
N VAL A 60 1.61 -3.37 25.24
CA VAL A 60 1.96 -3.12 26.64
C VAL A 60 0.78 -3.41 27.57
N MET A 61 -0.42 -2.91 27.24
CA MET A 61 -1.63 -3.15 28.04
C MET A 61 -2.02 -4.65 28.07
N PHE A 62 -1.84 -5.36 26.96
CA PHE A 62 -2.11 -6.80 26.91
C PHE A 62 -1.13 -7.60 27.78
N ASN A 63 0.16 -7.27 27.78
CA ASN A 63 1.12 -7.91 28.67
C ASN A 63 0.79 -7.62 30.14
N GLY A 64 0.43 -6.36 30.46
CA GLY A 64 -0.03 -5.98 31.79
C GLY A 64 -1.25 -6.80 32.25
N MET A 65 -2.23 -7.01 31.38
CA MET A 65 -3.38 -7.88 31.67
C MET A 65 -2.95 -9.30 32.07
N LEU A 66 -2.01 -9.90 31.34
CA LEU A 66 -1.50 -11.25 31.61
C LEU A 66 -0.67 -11.31 32.90
N GLU A 67 0.17 -10.32 33.16
CA GLU A 67 1.00 -10.22 34.38
C GLU A 67 0.14 -10.12 35.64
N HIS A 68 -1.01 -9.45 35.55
CA HIS A 68 -2.00 -9.39 36.64
C HIS A 68 -2.90 -10.63 36.72
N GLY A 69 -2.63 -11.67 35.91
CA GLY A 69 -3.32 -12.96 35.98
C GLY A 69 -4.67 -13.02 35.27
N PHE A 70 -5.05 -11.99 34.51
CA PHE A 70 -6.30 -12.00 33.75
C PHE A 70 -6.17 -12.77 32.44
N LEU A 71 -7.18 -13.59 32.12
CA LEU A 71 -7.24 -14.30 30.85
C LEU A 71 -7.93 -13.44 29.79
N PRO A 72 -7.34 -13.26 28.60
CA PRO A 72 -7.96 -12.51 27.52
C PRO A 72 -9.15 -13.28 26.94
N ASN A 73 -10.23 -12.55 26.67
CA ASN A 73 -11.38 -13.05 25.91
C ASN A 73 -11.16 -12.88 24.39
N GLU A 74 -12.12 -13.34 23.60
CA GLU A 74 -12.09 -13.30 22.12
C GLU A 74 -11.91 -11.88 21.59
N PHE A 75 -12.58 -10.89 22.20
CA PHE A 75 -12.48 -9.47 21.81
C PHE A 75 -11.10 -8.89 22.06
N THR A 76 -10.49 -9.23 23.19
CA THR A 76 -9.12 -8.84 23.54
C THR A 76 -8.15 -9.43 22.53
N VAL A 77 -8.30 -10.72 22.22
CA VAL A 77 -7.47 -11.43 21.24
C VAL A 77 -7.59 -10.82 19.85
N CYS A 78 -8.81 -10.54 19.37
CA CYS A 78 -9.01 -9.91 18.06
C CYS A 78 -8.34 -8.51 18.00
N SER A 79 -8.49 -7.72 19.07
CA SER A 79 -7.90 -6.38 19.15
C SER A 79 -6.37 -6.41 19.16
N ILE A 80 -5.77 -7.33 19.92
CA ILE A 80 -4.30 -7.42 19.96
C ILE A 80 -3.72 -7.98 18.65
N LEU A 81 -4.40 -8.92 18.00
CA LEU A 81 -3.99 -9.44 16.68
C LEU A 81 -4.08 -8.36 15.60
N LYS A 82 -5.10 -7.49 15.66
CA LYS A 82 -5.19 -6.32 14.80
C LYS A 82 -3.99 -5.38 15.01
N ALA A 83 -3.67 -5.04 16.26
CA ALA A 83 -2.48 -4.25 16.58
C ALA A 83 -1.18 -4.90 16.05
N CYS A 84 -1.02 -6.22 16.19
CA CYS A 84 0.12 -6.95 15.63
C CYS A 84 0.20 -6.81 14.09
N SER A 85 -0.95 -6.86 13.42
CA SER A 85 -1.04 -6.77 11.96
C SER A 85 -0.64 -5.40 11.41
N GLU A 86 -0.94 -4.35 12.17
CA GLU A 86 -0.67 -2.94 11.81
C GLU A 86 0.80 -2.61 12.06
N GLU A 87 1.35 -3.05 13.19
CA GLU A 87 2.76 -2.87 13.57
C GLU A 87 3.71 -3.89 12.90
N LYS A 88 3.20 -4.83 12.11
CA LYS A 88 3.95 -5.98 11.55
C LYS A 88 4.70 -6.79 12.63
N ALA A 89 4.16 -6.85 13.85
CA ALA A 89 4.79 -7.49 15.01
C ALA A 89 4.61 -9.03 15.00
N ILE A 90 5.12 -9.70 13.97
CA ILE A 90 4.88 -11.15 13.74
C ILE A 90 5.32 -12.04 14.89
N ARG A 91 6.46 -11.71 15.54
CA ARG A 91 6.98 -12.48 16.68
C ARG A 91 5.99 -12.48 17.83
N PHE A 92 5.39 -11.32 18.13
CA PHE A 92 4.39 -11.20 19.18
C PHE A 92 3.07 -11.84 18.76
N GLY A 93 2.64 -11.67 17.51
CA GLY A 93 1.47 -12.34 16.96
C GLY A 93 1.52 -13.88 17.07
N ARG A 94 2.69 -14.50 16.86
CA ARG A 94 2.90 -15.94 17.07
C ARG A 94 2.78 -16.36 18.55
N GLN A 95 3.19 -15.50 19.49
CA GLN A 95 2.99 -15.75 20.93
C GLN A 95 1.51 -15.71 21.28
N VAL A 96 0.77 -14.71 20.78
CA VAL A 96 -0.69 -14.62 20.96
C VAL A 96 -1.40 -15.84 20.34
N HIS A 97 -1.00 -16.27 19.14
CA HIS A 97 -1.56 -17.49 18.53
C HIS A 97 -1.29 -18.73 19.40
N SER A 98 -0.09 -18.86 19.96
CA SER A 98 0.24 -19.95 20.89
C SER A 98 -0.65 -19.93 22.13
N LEU A 99 -0.96 -18.75 22.66
CA LEU A 99 -1.90 -18.58 23.77
C LEU A 99 -3.33 -19.02 23.38
N VAL A 100 -3.82 -18.62 22.20
CA VAL A 100 -5.12 -19.02 21.65
C VAL A 100 -5.24 -20.54 21.53
N VAL A 101 -4.19 -21.20 21.05
CA VAL A 101 -4.14 -22.67 20.93
C VAL A 101 -4.19 -23.33 22.30
N LYS A 102 -3.42 -22.82 23.28
CA LYS A 102 -3.37 -23.38 24.65
C LYS A 102 -4.67 -23.20 25.42
N LYS A 103 -5.40 -22.09 25.21
CA LYS A 103 -6.60 -21.71 25.98
C LYS A 103 -7.93 -22.08 25.31
N MET A 104 -7.91 -22.96 24.28
CA MET A 104 -9.09 -23.51 23.60
C MET A 104 -10.00 -22.49 22.86
N ILE A 105 -9.58 -21.23 22.70
CA ILE A 105 -10.30 -20.20 21.91
C ILE A 105 -10.34 -20.55 20.39
N LYS A 106 -9.61 -21.60 19.98
CA LYS A 106 -9.48 -22.09 18.58
C LYS A 106 -10.79 -22.28 17.82
N LYS A 107 -11.91 -22.53 18.51
CA LYS A 107 -13.21 -22.78 17.84
C LYS A 107 -13.93 -21.49 17.43
N ASP A 108 -13.48 -20.34 17.91
CA ASP A 108 -14.11 -19.07 17.59
C ASP A 108 -13.73 -18.59 16.17
N VAL A 109 -14.75 -18.32 15.36
CA VAL A 109 -14.59 -17.93 13.95
C VAL A 109 -13.98 -16.53 13.83
N PHE A 110 -14.27 -15.62 14.76
CA PHE A 110 -13.73 -14.26 14.76
C PHE A 110 -12.25 -14.26 15.12
N VAL A 111 -11.84 -15.06 16.10
CA VAL A 111 -10.42 -15.22 16.46
C VAL A 111 -9.65 -15.88 15.33
N GLY A 112 -10.18 -16.95 14.72
CA GLY A 112 -9.57 -17.58 13.55
C GLY A 112 -9.41 -16.60 12.38
N THR A 113 -10.44 -15.80 12.09
CA THR A 113 -10.39 -14.77 11.04
C THR A 113 -9.37 -13.67 11.36
N SER A 114 -9.27 -13.24 12.63
CA SER A 114 -8.30 -12.22 13.07
C SER A 114 -6.85 -12.73 13.00
N LEU A 115 -6.63 -14.01 13.33
CA LEU A 115 -5.33 -14.66 13.14
C LEU A 115 -4.93 -14.71 11.66
N MET A 116 -5.87 -15.06 10.78
CA MET A 116 -5.64 -15.05 9.33
C MET A 116 -5.26 -13.66 8.82
N ASP A 117 -5.97 -12.60 9.22
CA ASP A 117 -5.65 -11.21 8.82
C ASP A 117 -4.28 -10.78 9.35
N MET A 118 -3.95 -11.13 10.60
CA MET A 118 -2.64 -10.84 11.21
C MET A 118 -1.50 -11.49 10.43
N TYR A 119 -1.58 -12.81 10.17
CA TYR A 119 -0.56 -13.52 9.41
C TYR A 119 -0.44 -13.01 7.97
N ALA A 120 -1.57 -12.80 7.29
CA ALA A 120 -1.57 -12.29 5.91
C ALA A 120 -0.89 -10.92 5.82
N LYS A 121 -1.26 -9.97 6.70
CA LYS A 121 -0.63 -8.65 6.72
C LYS A 121 0.83 -8.70 7.14
N CYS A 122 1.28 -9.68 7.91
CA CYS A 122 2.70 -9.85 8.23
C CYS A 122 3.50 -10.57 7.11
N GLY A 123 2.88 -10.89 5.97
CA GLY A 123 3.54 -11.58 4.85
C GLY A 123 3.64 -13.11 5.02
N GLU A 124 3.05 -13.67 6.09
CA GLU A 124 3.14 -15.09 6.42
C GLU A 124 1.91 -15.85 5.89
N ILE A 125 1.74 -15.86 4.56
CA ILE A 125 0.55 -16.43 3.90
C ILE A 125 0.38 -17.93 4.17
N SER A 126 1.48 -18.67 4.32
CA SER A 126 1.45 -20.11 4.62
C SER A 126 0.87 -20.38 6.01
N ASP A 127 1.21 -19.56 7.02
CA ASP A 127 0.63 -19.69 8.36
C ASP A 127 -0.84 -19.24 8.38
N CYS A 128 -1.19 -18.20 7.62
CA CYS A 128 -2.59 -17.82 7.38
C CYS A 128 -3.41 -19.01 6.83
N ARG A 129 -2.86 -19.73 5.85
CA ARG A 129 -3.50 -20.93 5.29
C ARG A 129 -3.63 -22.07 6.31
N LYS A 130 -2.61 -22.33 7.12
CA LYS A 130 -2.69 -23.34 8.20
C LYS A 130 -3.78 -23.01 9.21
N VAL A 131 -3.93 -21.74 9.58
CA VAL A 131 -5.03 -21.30 10.47
C VAL A 131 -6.37 -21.62 9.82
N PHE A 132 -6.58 -21.19 8.57
CA PHE A 132 -7.81 -21.46 7.82
C PHE A 132 -8.11 -22.97 7.72
N ASP A 133 -7.12 -23.79 7.39
CA ASP A 133 -7.26 -25.25 7.27
C ASP A 133 -7.53 -25.93 8.64
N GLY A 134 -7.11 -25.30 9.73
CA GLY A 134 -7.38 -25.75 11.10
C GLY A 134 -8.73 -25.32 11.69
N MET A 135 -9.49 -24.43 11.04
CA MET A 135 -10.80 -23.99 11.51
C MET A 135 -11.87 -25.07 11.31
N SER A 136 -12.62 -25.38 12.37
CA SER A 136 -13.75 -26.33 12.30
C SER A 136 -14.98 -25.74 11.61
N ASN A 137 -15.26 -24.46 11.87
CA ASN A 137 -16.39 -23.74 11.29
C ASN A 137 -15.86 -22.64 10.36
N ARG A 138 -16.21 -22.73 9.07
CA ARG A 138 -15.86 -21.73 8.06
C ARG A 138 -17.12 -21.16 7.44
N ASN A 139 -17.33 -19.86 7.59
CA ASN A 139 -18.43 -19.13 6.97
C ASN A 139 -17.93 -18.28 5.80
N THR A 140 -18.85 -17.58 5.12
CA THR A 140 -18.50 -16.68 4.00
C THR A 140 -17.37 -15.71 4.37
N VAL A 141 -17.36 -15.14 5.57
CA VAL A 141 -16.31 -14.21 6.02
C VAL A 141 -14.93 -14.88 6.01
N THR A 142 -14.78 -16.07 6.57
CA THR A 142 -13.49 -16.80 6.55
C THR A 142 -13.02 -17.10 5.14
N TRP A 143 -13.92 -17.45 4.22
CA TRP A 143 -13.60 -17.70 2.81
C TRP A 143 -13.19 -16.41 2.10
N THR A 144 -13.93 -15.32 2.30
CA THR A 144 -13.58 -14.00 1.78
C THR A 144 -12.19 -13.58 2.26
N SER A 145 -11.89 -13.76 3.56
CA SER A 145 -10.60 -13.36 4.14
C SER A 145 -9.41 -14.15 3.57
N ILE A 146 -9.52 -15.48 3.42
CA ILE A 146 -8.41 -16.28 2.86
C ILE A 146 -8.18 -15.96 1.38
N ILE A 147 -9.25 -15.76 0.61
CA ILE A 147 -9.20 -15.37 -0.80
C ILE A 147 -8.55 -13.99 -0.96
N ALA A 148 -9.01 -13.01 -0.16
CA ALA A 148 -8.48 -11.65 -0.18
C ALA A 148 -7.01 -11.59 0.26
N ALA A 149 -6.59 -12.46 1.19
CA ALA A 149 -5.19 -12.58 1.57
C ALA A 149 -4.33 -13.06 0.40
N HIS A 150 -4.69 -14.17 -0.24
CA HIS A 150 -3.93 -14.71 -1.38
C HIS A 150 -3.89 -13.73 -2.57
N ALA A 151 -5.02 -13.10 -2.90
CA ALA A 151 -5.09 -12.14 -4.00
C ALA A 151 -4.26 -10.86 -3.79
N ARG A 152 -4.06 -10.43 -2.53
CA ARG A 152 -3.23 -9.26 -2.22
C ARG A 152 -1.74 -9.57 -2.28
N GLU A 153 -1.34 -10.74 -1.83
CA GLU A 153 0.05 -11.20 -1.77
C GLU A 153 0.56 -11.78 -3.11
N GLY A 154 -0.23 -11.69 -4.18
CA GLY A 154 0.17 -12.12 -5.54
C GLY A 154 -0.08 -13.60 -5.85
N TYR A 155 -0.67 -14.36 -4.93
CA TYR A 155 -1.04 -15.77 -5.11
C TYR A 155 -2.42 -15.89 -5.78
N GLY A 156 -2.52 -15.34 -7.00
CA GLY A 156 -3.79 -15.24 -7.73
C GLY A 156 -4.41 -16.59 -8.09
N GLU A 157 -3.58 -17.57 -8.49
CA GLU A 157 -4.05 -18.92 -8.82
C GLU A 157 -4.67 -19.63 -7.60
N GLU A 158 -4.03 -19.51 -6.44
CA GLU A 158 -4.53 -20.06 -5.18
C GLU A 158 -5.83 -19.38 -4.76
N ALA A 159 -5.94 -18.05 -4.92
CA ALA A 159 -7.17 -17.31 -4.65
C ALA A 159 -8.33 -17.81 -5.55
N ILE A 160 -8.08 -18.01 -6.84
CA ILE A 160 -9.05 -18.56 -7.80
C ILE A 160 -9.44 -20.00 -7.42
N SER A 161 -8.47 -20.83 -7.05
CA SER A 161 -8.70 -22.20 -6.60
C SER A 161 -9.60 -22.24 -5.35
N LEU A 162 -9.31 -21.40 -4.36
CA LEU A 162 -10.13 -21.25 -3.15
C LEU A 162 -11.55 -20.79 -3.46
N PHE A 163 -11.73 -19.86 -4.41
CA PHE A 163 -13.05 -19.41 -4.86
C PHE A 163 -13.84 -20.52 -5.56
N ARG A 164 -13.20 -21.34 -6.40
CA ARG A 164 -13.84 -22.51 -7.01
C ARG A 164 -14.30 -23.50 -5.93
N VAL A 165 -13.53 -23.69 -4.87
CA VAL A 165 -13.94 -24.52 -3.71
C VAL A 165 -15.12 -23.88 -2.98
N MET A 166 -15.09 -22.57 -2.73
CA MET A 166 -16.19 -21.81 -2.11
C MET A 166 -17.50 -21.98 -2.89
N LYS A 167 -17.44 -21.84 -4.22
CA LYS A 167 -18.60 -22.02 -5.13
C LYS A 167 -19.13 -23.46 -5.13
N ARG A 168 -18.24 -24.47 -5.17
CA ARG A 168 -18.63 -25.89 -5.07
C ARG A 168 -19.31 -26.24 -3.74
N ARG A 169 -19.02 -25.48 -2.68
CA ARG A 169 -19.71 -25.58 -1.37
C ARG A 169 -21.00 -24.77 -1.30
N HIS A 170 -21.45 -24.20 -2.42
CA HIS A 170 -22.66 -23.37 -2.52
C HIS A 170 -22.67 -22.16 -1.57
N LEU A 171 -21.48 -21.66 -1.20
CA LEU A 171 -21.37 -20.44 -0.41
C LEU A 171 -21.51 -19.21 -1.30
N ILE A 172 -22.34 -18.26 -0.86
CA ILE A 172 -22.60 -17.01 -1.58
C ILE A 172 -21.39 -16.09 -1.44
N ALA A 173 -20.83 -15.67 -2.57
CA ALA A 173 -19.78 -14.67 -2.62
C ALA A 173 -20.36 -13.28 -2.37
N ASN A 174 -19.78 -12.53 -1.42
CA ASN A 174 -20.11 -11.13 -1.23
C ASN A 174 -19.27 -10.24 -2.17
N ASN A 175 -19.56 -8.93 -2.18
CA ASN A 175 -18.86 -7.97 -3.03
C ASN A 175 -17.33 -7.98 -2.80
N LEU A 176 -16.89 -8.18 -1.55
CA LEU A 176 -15.46 -8.24 -1.22
C LEU A 176 -14.79 -9.49 -1.81
N THR A 177 -15.47 -10.64 -1.82
CA THR A 177 -14.99 -11.84 -2.51
C THR A 177 -14.88 -11.58 -4.01
N VAL A 178 -15.88 -10.93 -4.61
CA VAL A 178 -15.87 -10.59 -6.05
C VAL A 178 -14.68 -9.69 -6.38
N VAL A 179 -14.49 -8.59 -5.65
CA VAL A 179 -13.33 -7.69 -5.80
C VAL A 179 -12.01 -8.46 -5.67
N SER A 180 -11.90 -9.33 -4.67
CA SER A 180 -10.67 -10.10 -4.44
C SER A 180 -10.36 -11.05 -5.60
N ILE A 181 -11.36 -11.68 -6.19
CA ILE A 181 -11.16 -12.59 -7.33
C ILE A 181 -10.93 -11.84 -8.64
N LEU A 182 -11.58 -10.70 -8.88
CA LEU A 182 -11.24 -9.84 -10.02
C LEU A 182 -9.76 -9.40 -9.95
N ARG A 183 -9.28 -9.05 -8.74
CA ARG A 183 -7.87 -8.73 -8.52
C ARG A 183 -6.97 -9.93 -8.80
N ALA A 184 -7.33 -11.12 -8.32
CA ALA A 184 -6.60 -12.35 -8.60
C ALA A 184 -6.52 -12.62 -10.12
N CYS A 185 -7.66 -12.53 -10.83
CA CYS A 185 -7.72 -12.72 -12.27
C CYS A 185 -6.80 -11.76 -13.02
N GLY A 186 -6.78 -10.47 -12.67
CA GLY A 186 -5.90 -9.51 -13.33
C GLY A 186 -4.42 -9.76 -13.02
N SER A 187 -4.09 -10.24 -11.82
CA SER A 187 -2.68 -10.55 -11.48
C SER A 187 -2.10 -11.73 -12.26
N VAL A 188 -2.93 -12.71 -12.63
CA VAL A 188 -2.50 -13.91 -13.39
C VAL A 188 -2.90 -13.87 -14.87
N GLY A 189 -3.54 -12.79 -15.32
CA GLY A 189 -4.03 -12.66 -16.70
C GLY A 189 -5.21 -13.58 -17.04
N ALA A 190 -6.00 -14.05 -16.07
CA ALA A 190 -7.14 -14.94 -16.27
C ALA A 190 -8.38 -14.20 -16.84
N LEU A 191 -8.25 -13.65 -18.05
CA LEU A 191 -9.27 -12.82 -18.68
C LEU A 191 -10.63 -13.50 -18.84
N LEU A 192 -10.65 -14.79 -19.24
CA LEU A 192 -11.90 -15.52 -19.45
C LEU A 192 -12.74 -15.62 -18.16
N LEU A 193 -12.09 -15.96 -17.04
CA LEU A 193 -12.74 -16.00 -15.73
C LEU A 193 -13.16 -14.59 -15.29
N GLY A 194 -12.34 -13.58 -15.58
CA GLY A 194 -12.69 -12.18 -15.36
C GLY A 194 -13.97 -11.76 -16.10
N LYS A 195 -14.11 -12.11 -17.39
CA LYS A 195 -15.31 -11.86 -18.21
C LYS A 195 -16.52 -12.63 -17.69
N GLU A 196 -16.35 -13.87 -17.25
CA GLU A 196 -17.42 -14.65 -16.59
C GLU A 196 -17.94 -13.94 -15.33
N LEU A 197 -17.03 -13.48 -14.47
CA LEU A 197 -17.38 -12.74 -13.26
C LEU A 197 -18.06 -11.41 -13.57
N HIS A 198 -17.59 -10.70 -14.59
CA HIS A 198 -18.23 -9.46 -15.04
C HIS A 198 -19.67 -9.71 -15.53
N ALA A 199 -19.90 -10.79 -16.29
CA ALA A 199 -21.26 -11.18 -16.68
C ALA A 199 -22.14 -11.52 -15.45
N GLN A 200 -21.57 -12.19 -14.43
CA GLN A 200 -22.28 -12.43 -13.16
C GLN A 200 -22.61 -11.14 -12.40
N ILE A 201 -21.70 -10.15 -12.41
CA ILE A 201 -21.89 -8.84 -11.79
C ILE A 201 -23.10 -8.12 -12.42
N ILE A 202 -23.16 -8.08 -13.75
CA ILE A 202 -24.28 -7.49 -14.51
C ILE A 202 -25.58 -8.25 -14.23
N LYS A 203 -25.54 -9.59 -14.29
CA LYS A 203 -26.72 -10.44 -14.04
C LYS A 203 -27.31 -10.24 -12.64
N ASN A 204 -26.46 -9.95 -11.66
CA ASN A 204 -26.86 -9.74 -10.27
C ASN A 204 -27.14 -8.26 -9.93
N SER A 205 -27.08 -7.36 -10.91
CA SER A 205 -27.35 -5.92 -10.75
C SER A 205 -26.46 -5.22 -9.71
N ILE A 206 -25.18 -5.63 -9.63
CA ILE A 206 -24.19 -5.04 -8.72
C ILE A 206 -23.08 -4.26 -9.45
N GLU A 207 -23.22 -4.04 -10.76
CA GLU A 207 -22.28 -3.32 -11.62
C GLU A 207 -22.10 -1.84 -11.24
N LYS A 208 -23.13 -1.23 -10.62
CA LYS A 208 -23.08 0.17 -10.16
C LYS A 208 -22.23 0.39 -8.92
N ASN A 209 -21.72 -0.67 -8.30
CA ASN A 209 -20.84 -0.56 -7.14
C ASN A 209 -19.46 -0.04 -7.57
N VAL A 210 -19.08 1.16 -7.11
CA VAL A 210 -17.82 1.84 -7.49
C VAL A 210 -16.58 1.00 -7.18
N TYR A 211 -16.57 0.22 -6.09
CA TYR A 211 -15.43 -0.64 -5.75
C TYR A 211 -15.29 -1.81 -6.72
N ILE A 212 -16.40 -2.44 -7.12
CA ILE A 212 -16.41 -3.50 -8.13
C ILE A 212 -15.99 -2.91 -9.49
N GLY A 213 -16.59 -1.79 -9.88
CA GLY A 213 -16.27 -1.06 -11.10
C GLY A 213 -14.79 -0.72 -11.25
N SER A 214 -14.21 -0.09 -10.23
CA SER A 214 -12.78 0.23 -10.20
C SER A 214 -11.90 -1.01 -10.35
N THR A 215 -12.31 -2.13 -9.75
CA THR A 215 -11.56 -3.40 -9.84
C THR A 215 -11.72 -4.05 -11.21
N LEU A 216 -12.87 -3.91 -11.87
CA LEU A 216 -13.09 -4.34 -13.25
C LEU A 216 -12.22 -3.53 -14.23
N VAL A 217 -12.16 -2.21 -14.08
CA VAL A 217 -11.23 -1.35 -14.86
C VAL A 217 -9.80 -1.87 -14.69
N TRP A 218 -9.36 -2.07 -13.45
CA TRP A 218 -8.03 -2.61 -13.16
C TRP A 218 -7.78 -3.98 -13.79
N LEU A 219 -8.74 -4.92 -13.68
CA LEU A 219 -8.66 -6.25 -14.28
C LEU A 219 -8.45 -6.17 -15.78
N TYR A 220 -9.29 -5.40 -16.48
CA TYR A 220 -9.22 -5.29 -17.94
C TYR A 220 -7.91 -4.64 -18.39
N CYS A 221 -7.46 -3.58 -17.72
CA CYS A 221 -6.14 -3.00 -17.97
C CYS A 221 -5.01 -4.03 -17.78
N LYS A 222 -5.04 -4.83 -16.70
CA LYS A 222 -4.02 -5.85 -16.45
C LYS A 222 -4.02 -6.99 -17.46
N CYS A 223 -5.17 -7.30 -18.04
CA CYS A 223 -5.28 -8.28 -19.11
C CYS A 223 -5.05 -7.69 -20.52
N GLY A 224 -4.67 -6.41 -20.64
CA GLY A 224 -4.42 -5.76 -21.93
C GLY A 224 -5.66 -5.30 -22.70
N GLU A 225 -6.84 -5.36 -22.08
CA GLU A 225 -8.13 -5.01 -22.71
C GLU A 225 -8.52 -3.56 -22.38
N SER A 226 -7.77 -2.58 -22.91
CA SER A 226 -8.00 -1.15 -22.61
C SER A 226 -9.40 -0.67 -22.99
N ARG A 227 -9.97 -1.19 -24.09
CA ARG A 227 -11.31 -0.83 -24.55
C ARG A 227 -12.40 -1.30 -23.58
N ASP A 228 -12.32 -2.54 -23.11
CA ASP A 228 -13.25 -3.06 -22.10
C ASP A 228 -13.12 -2.28 -20.79
N ALA A 229 -11.90 -1.90 -20.39
CA ALA A 229 -11.65 -1.07 -19.21
C ALA A 229 -12.32 0.32 -19.34
N SER A 230 -12.15 0.98 -20.49
CA SER A 230 -12.78 2.28 -20.79
C SER A 230 -14.31 2.19 -20.76
N ASN A 231 -14.89 1.16 -21.39
CA ASN A 231 -16.33 0.93 -21.38
C ASN A 231 -16.88 0.78 -19.96
N VAL A 232 -16.19 0.02 -19.10
CA VAL A 232 -16.58 -0.12 -17.68
C VAL A 232 -16.52 1.21 -16.97
N LEU A 233 -15.44 1.97 -17.13
CA LEU A 233 -15.28 3.29 -16.49
C LEU A 233 -16.42 4.24 -16.86
N GLN A 234 -16.76 4.32 -18.15
CA GLN A 234 -17.84 5.18 -18.67
C GLN A 234 -19.24 4.79 -18.16
N GLN A 235 -19.45 3.52 -17.80
CA GLN A 235 -20.72 3.03 -17.27
C GLN A 235 -20.87 3.25 -15.75
N LEU A 236 -19.82 3.69 -15.05
CA LEU A 236 -19.92 3.94 -13.61
C LEU A 236 -20.79 5.16 -13.32
N PRO A 237 -21.73 5.07 -12.36
CA PRO A 237 -22.60 6.20 -11.99
C PRO A 237 -21.82 7.35 -11.38
N SER A 238 -20.70 7.06 -10.74
CA SER A 238 -19.75 8.03 -10.20
C SER A 238 -18.35 7.43 -10.33
N ARG A 239 -17.47 8.14 -11.04
CA ARG A 239 -16.08 7.78 -11.23
C ARG A 239 -15.27 8.47 -10.15
N ASP A 240 -14.76 7.70 -9.20
CA ASP A 240 -13.96 8.22 -8.11
C ASP A 240 -12.47 8.25 -8.49
N VAL A 241 -11.66 8.80 -7.58
CA VAL A 241 -10.20 8.87 -7.75
C VAL A 241 -9.60 7.48 -8.02
N VAL A 242 -10.18 6.41 -7.46
CA VAL A 242 -9.67 5.04 -7.59
C VAL A 242 -9.92 4.51 -9.00
N SER A 243 -11.13 4.65 -9.55
CA SER A 243 -11.45 4.22 -10.90
C SER A 243 -10.63 4.96 -11.96
N TRP A 244 -10.47 6.28 -11.80
CA TRP A 244 -9.64 7.10 -12.68
C TRP A 244 -8.16 6.71 -12.61
N THR A 245 -7.63 6.52 -11.39
CA THR A 245 -6.24 6.09 -11.21
C THR A 245 -5.99 4.72 -11.82
N ALA A 246 -6.94 3.79 -11.68
CA ALA A 246 -6.85 2.46 -12.31
C ALA A 246 -6.74 2.56 -13.84
N MET A 247 -7.56 3.40 -14.47
CA MET A 247 -7.53 3.60 -15.92
C MET A 247 -6.23 4.24 -16.40
N ILE A 248 -5.84 5.37 -15.78
CA ILE A 248 -4.64 6.14 -16.17
C ILE A 248 -3.36 5.31 -15.97
N SER A 249 -3.25 4.61 -14.83
CA SER A 249 -2.12 3.71 -14.58
C SER A 249 -2.11 2.50 -15.52
N GLY A 250 -3.29 1.97 -15.84
CA GLY A 250 -3.50 0.90 -16.82
C GLY A 250 -2.97 1.30 -18.21
N CYS A 251 -3.49 2.37 -18.79
CA CYS A 251 -3.04 2.91 -20.08
C CYS A 251 -1.55 3.20 -20.10
N SER A 252 -1.02 3.87 -19.07
CA SER A 252 0.42 4.14 -18.97
C SER A 252 1.27 2.86 -18.92
N SER A 253 0.77 1.79 -18.29
CA SER A 253 1.48 0.51 -18.24
C SER A 253 1.42 -0.29 -19.55
N LEU A 254 0.38 -0.07 -20.35
CA LEU A 254 0.18 -0.71 -21.66
C LEU A 254 0.88 0.04 -22.81
N GLY A 255 1.51 1.19 -22.54
CA GLY A 255 2.10 2.04 -23.57
C GLY A 255 1.07 2.84 -24.37
N HIS A 256 -0.07 3.15 -23.75
CA HIS A 256 -1.11 4.00 -24.33
C HIS A 256 -1.00 5.40 -23.69
N GLU A 257 0.13 6.08 -23.90
CA GLU A 257 0.43 7.34 -23.21
C GLU A 257 -0.61 8.43 -23.50
N SER A 258 -1.05 8.57 -24.77
CA SER A 258 -2.05 9.59 -25.13
C SER A 258 -3.37 9.37 -24.39
N GLU A 259 -3.88 8.14 -24.37
CA GLU A 259 -5.12 7.80 -23.66
C GLU A 259 -5.00 8.10 -22.16
N ALA A 260 -3.86 7.75 -21.54
CA ALA A 260 -3.63 8.03 -20.13
C ALA A 260 -3.72 9.54 -19.81
N LEU A 261 -3.17 10.38 -20.69
CA LEU A 261 -3.21 11.84 -20.53
C LEU A 261 -4.58 12.43 -20.84
N ASP A 262 -5.32 11.86 -21.78
CA ASP A 262 -6.70 12.29 -22.07
C ASP A 262 -7.65 11.95 -20.93
N PHE A 263 -7.53 10.77 -20.32
CA PHE A 263 -8.28 10.43 -19.10
C PHE A 263 -7.90 11.30 -17.91
N LEU A 264 -6.65 11.73 -17.77
CA LEU A 264 -6.28 12.71 -16.74
C LEU A 264 -6.99 14.05 -16.96
N LYS A 265 -7.09 14.52 -18.21
CA LYS A 265 -7.81 15.76 -18.52
C LYS A 265 -9.30 15.62 -18.18
N GLU A 266 -9.92 14.50 -18.57
CA GLU A 266 -11.32 14.22 -18.27
C GLU A 266 -11.59 14.17 -16.76
N MET A 267 -10.74 13.46 -16.00
CA MET A 267 -10.80 13.43 -14.53
C MET A 267 -10.80 14.84 -13.90
N ILE A 268 -9.90 15.72 -14.37
CA ILE A 268 -9.79 17.10 -13.88
C ILE A 268 -11.02 17.93 -14.30
N GLN A 269 -11.52 17.75 -15.53
CA GLN A 269 -12.71 18.44 -16.03
C GLN A 269 -13.97 18.07 -15.24
N GLU A 270 -14.04 16.84 -14.74
CA GLU A 270 -15.11 16.36 -13.85
C GLU A 270 -14.93 16.81 -12.39
N GLY A 271 -13.90 17.60 -12.09
CA GLY A 271 -13.64 18.12 -10.75
C GLY A 271 -13.10 17.06 -9.78
N VAL A 272 -12.64 15.91 -10.27
CA VAL A 272 -12.06 14.87 -9.42
C VAL A 272 -10.56 15.14 -9.27
N GLU A 273 -10.11 15.42 -8.04
CA GLU A 273 -8.71 15.75 -7.79
C GLU A 273 -7.79 14.52 -7.93
N PRO A 274 -6.73 14.59 -8.77
CA PRO A 274 -5.76 13.51 -8.90
C PRO A 274 -4.98 13.27 -7.60
N ASN A 275 -4.77 12.01 -7.24
CA ASN A 275 -3.92 11.64 -6.11
C ASN A 275 -2.45 11.48 -6.56
N PRO A 276 -1.50 11.29 -5.61
CA PRO A 276 -0.09 11.09 -5.95
C PRO A 276 0.21 9.96 -6.94
N PHE A 277 -0.55 8.86 -6.90
CA PHE A 277 -0.40 7.73 -7.82
C PHE A 277 -0.91 8.07 -9.23
N THR A 278 -1.99 8.84 -9.32
CA THR A 278 -2.50 9.37 -10.59
C THR A 278 -1.46 10.25 -11.27
N TYR A 279 -0.89 11.22 -10.53
CA TYR A 279 0.16 12.09 -11.06
C TYR A 279 1.40 11.32 -11.49
N SER A 280 1.85 10.37 -10.68
CA SER A 280 3.04 9.56 -11.01
C SER A 280 2.83 8.77 -12.31
N SER A 281 1.64 8.21 -12.51
CA SER A 281 1.28 7.47 -13.73
C SER A 281 1.21 8.38 -14.96
N ALA A 282 0.59 9.56 -14.83
CA ALA A 282 0.52 10.53 -15.92
C ALA A 282 1.91 11.11 -16.27
N LEU A 283 2.76 11.37 -15.28
CA LEU A 283 4.13 11.83 -15.51
C LEU A 283 4.99 10.77 -16.19
N LYS A 284 4.79 9.49 -15.85
CA LYS A 284 5.39 8.38 -16.59
C LYS A 284 4.94 8.38 -18.05
N ALA A 285 3.64 8.57 -18.30
CA ALA A 285 3.14 8.69 -19.67
C ALA A 285 3.79 9.88 -20.41
N CYS A 286 3.88 11.06 -19.78
CA CYS A 286 4.59 12.21 -20.35
C CYS A 286 6.06 11.94 -20.64
N ALA A 287 6.75 11.17 -19.78
CA ALA A 287 8.15 10.82 -19.97
C ALA A 287 8.34 9.92 -21.20
N ASN A 288 7.45 8.94 -21.38
CA ASN A 288 7.50 7.99 -22.48
C ASN A 288 7.12 8.62 -23.83
N SER A 289 6.15 9.55 -23.83
CA SER A 289 5.71 10.28 -25.03
C SER A 289 6.44 11.61 -25.23
N GLU A 290 7.51 11.86 -24.46
CA GLU A 290 8.30 13.11 -24.44
C GLU A 290 7.45 14.39 -24.40
N SER A 291 6.28 14.31 -23.75
CA SER A 291 5.26 15.35 -23.72
C SER A 291 5.53 16.40 -22.64
N LEU A 292 6.63 17.15 -22.81
CA LEU A 292 7.12 18.13 -21.84
C LEU A 292 6.06 19.17 -21.41
N LEU A 293 5.24 19.66 -22.35
CA LEU A 293 4.24 20.70 -22.07
C LEU A 293 3.19 20.25 -21.06
N ILE A 294 2.72 19.00 -21.19
CA ILE A 294 1.77 18.39 -20.27
C ILE A 294 2.47 18.12 -18.93
N GLY A 295 3.71 17.60 -18.96
CA GLY A 295 4.53 17.41 -17.76
C GLY A 295 4.74 18.68 -16.94
N LYS A 296 5.06 19.81 -17.60
CA LYS A 296 5.18 21.14 -16.97
C LYS A 296 3.86 21.62 -16.38
N SER A 297 2.74 21.36 -17.06
CA SER A 297 1.40 21.69 -16.56
C SER A 297 1.08 20.90 -15.28
N ILE A 298 1.35 19.60 -15.27
CA ILE A 298 1.21 18.73 -14.09
C ILE A 298 2.08 19.23 -12.94
N HIS A 299 3.35 19.58 -13.20
CA HIS A 299 4.25 20.13 -12.18
C HIS A 299 3.68 21.41 -11.55
N SER A 300 3.17 22.33 -12.36
CA SER A 300 2.55 23.57 -11.87
C SER A 300 1.35 23.29 -10.95
N ILE A 301 0.48 22.34 -11.33
CA ILE A 301 -0.66 21.92 -10.50
C ILE A 301 -0.17 21.27 -9.20
N ALA A 302 0.81 20.36 -9.27
CA ALA A 302 1.37 19.69 -8.10
C ALA A 302 1.98 20.67 -7.10
N LYS A 303 2.60 21.75 -7.59
CA LYS A 303 3.14 22.83 -6.76
C LYS A 303 2.03 23.61 -6.05
N LYS A 304 0.96 23.97 -6.76
CA LYS A 304 -0.19 24.69 -6.17
C LYS A 304 -0.90 23.87 -5.09
N ASN A 305 -1.02 22.56 -5.31
CA ASN A 305 -1.73 21.66 -4.41
C ASN A 305 -0.83 21.07 -3.30
N HIS A 306 0.43 21.55 -3.17
CA HIS A 306 1.42 21.07 -2.20
C HIS A 306 1.72 19.55 -2.28
N THR A 307 1.37 18.89 -3.39
CA THR A 307 1.58 17.45 -3.60
C THR A 307 3.03 17.12 -3.97
N LEU A 308 3.85 18.13 -4.28
CA LEU A 308 5.31 17.98 -4.47
C LEU A 308 6.04 17.45 -3.23
N SER A 309 5.46 17.62 -2.04
CA SER A 309 5.97 17.01 -0.81
C SER A 309 5.97 15.47 -0.86
N ASN A 310 5.13 14.88 -1.73
CA ASN A 310 5.07 13.44 -1.89
C ASN A 310 6.25 12.93 -2.73
N VAL A 311 7.07 12.07 -2.11
CA VAL A 311 8.29 11.52 -2.72
C VAL A 311 8.04 10.79 -4.05
N PHE A 312 6.86 10.18 -4.24
CA PHE A 312 6.52 9.48 -5.49
C PHE A 312 6.30 10.46 -6.65
N VAL A 313 5.59 11.56 -6.39
CA VAL A 313 5.34 12.61 -7.39
C VAL A 313 6.65 13.31 -7.76
N GLY A 314 7.47 13.66 -6.77
CA GLY A 314 8.79 14.26 -7.00
C GLY A 314 9.70 13.36 -7.84
N SER A 315 9.78 12.06 -7.50
CA SER A 315 10.54 11.07 -8.27
C SER A 315 10.06 10.96 -9.72
N ALA A 316 8.74 10.95 -9.94
CA ALA A 316 8.15 10.87 -11.28
C ALA A 316 8.42 12.14 -12.11
N LEU A 317 8.43 13.32 -11.48
CA LEU A 317 8.78 14.59 -12.13
C LEU A 317 10.25 14.62 -12.56
N ILE A 318 11.17 14.18 -11.70
CA ILE A 318 12.60 14.07 -12.03
C ILE A 318 12.76 13.19 -13.27
N HIS A 319 12.15 12.00 -13.25
CA HIS A 319 12.19 11.07 -14.37
C HIS A 319 11.63 11.69 -15.66
N MET A 320 10.48 12.36 -15.59
CA MET A 320 9.84 13.01 -16.74
C MET A 320 10.72 14.11 -17.34
N TYR A 321 11.25 15.02 -16.52
CA TYR A 321 12.11 16.10 -17.02
C TYR A 321 13.41 15.56 -17.61
N ALA A 322 14.06 14.62 -16.91
CA ALA A 322 15.30 14.02 -17.38
C ALA A 322 15.12 13.26 -18.70
N LYS A 323 14.00 12.54 -18.86
CA LYS A 323 13.68 11.81 -20.09
C LYS A 323 13.37 12.75 -21.26
N CYS A 324 12.78 13.92 -21.00
CA CYS A 324 12.57 14.99 -21.99
C CYS A 324 13.84 15.83 -22.27
N GLY A 325 15.00 15.53 -21.67
CA GLY A 325 16.25 16.28 -21.85
C GLY A 325 16.41 17.54 -20.97
N PHE A 326 15.46 17.85 -20.09
CA PHE A 326 15.48 19.04 -19.22
C PHE A 326 16.08 18.74 -17.84
N VAL A 327 17.33 18.25 -17.84
CA VAL A 327 17.99 17.74 -16.63
C VAL A 327 18.16 18.79 -15.54
N SER A 328 18.39 20.06 -15.91
CA SER A 328 18.47 21.16 -14.94
C SER A 328 17.15 21.34 -14.17
N GLU A 329 16.00 21.21 -14.83
CA GLU A 329 14.69 21.27 -14.16
C GLU A 329 14.44 20.01 -13.32
N ALA A 330 14.90 18.84 -13.78
CA ALA A 330 14.87 17.62 -12.98
C ALA A 330 15.65 17.80 -11.66
N PHE A 331 16.84 18.40 -11.72
CA PHE A 331 17.65 18.69 -10.54
C PHE A 331 17.00 19.70 -9.61
N ARG A 332 16.34 20.75 -10.14
CA ARG A 332 15.59 21.71 -9.32
C ARG A 332 14.46 21.03 -8.54
N VAL A 333 13.75 20.09 -9.17
CA VAL A 333 12.74 19.29 -8.46
C VAL A 333 13.40 18.48 -7.36
N PHE A 334 14.45 17.72 -7.70
CA PHE A 334 15.20 16.89 -6.76
C PHE A 334 15.67 17.69 -5.53
N ASP A 335 16.33 18.82 -5.74
CA ASP A 335 16.87 19.64 -4.65
C ASP A 335 15.76 20.16 -3.73
N SER A 336 14.63 20.57 -4.29
CA SER A 336 13.47 21.08 -3.55
C SER A 336 12.66 20.04 -2.77
N MET A 337 12.90 18.73 -2.97
CA MET A 337 12.16 17.68 -2.27
C MET A 337 12.54 17.63 -0.77
N PRO A 338 11.56 17.66 0.15
CA PRO A 338 11.82 17.62 1.60
C PRO A 338 12.36 16.27 2.06
N GLU A 339 11.86 15.20 1.45
CA GLU A 339 12.34 13.84 1.66
C GLU A 339 12.75 13.24 0.32
N LYS A 340 13.90 12.56 0.31
CA LYS A 340 14.44 11.85 -0.84
C LYS A 340 14.55 10.38 -0.47
N ASN A 341 14.14 9.52 -1.39
CA ASN A 341 14.28 8.07 -1.26
C ASN A 341 15.19 7.52 -2.36
N LEU A 342 15.50 6.22 -2.28
CA LEU A 342 16.31 5.51 -3.26
C LEU A 342 15.85 5.73 -4.72
N VAL A 343 14.53 5.82 -4.94
CA VAL A 343 13.95 6.04 -6.28
C VAL A 343 14.29 7.43 -6.82
N SER A 344 14.15 8.48 -6.00
CA SER A 344 14.47 9.86 -6.41
C SER A 344 15.96 10.05 -6.72
N TRP A 345 16.85 9.45 -5.92
CA TRP A 345 18.30 9.46 -6.17
C TRP A 345 18.64 8.76 -7.48
N LYS A 346 18.14 7.54 -7.67
CA LYS A 346 18.29 6.78 -8.92
C LYS A 346 17.81 7.58 -10.12
N ALA A 347 16.61 8.14 -10.04
CA ALA A 347 16.04 8.92 -11.14
C ALA A 347 16.94 10.09 -11.56
N MET A 348 17.53 10.81 -10.59
CA MET A 348 18.38 11.96 -10.89
C MET A 348 19.77 11.56 -11.43
N ILE A 349 20.42 10.56 -10.81
CA ILE A 349 21.74 10.07 -11.26
C ILE A 349 21.64 9.52 -12.69
N MET A 350 20.64 8.67 -12.94
CA MET A 350 20.35 8.13 -14.27
C MET A 350 19.99 9.23 -15.27
N GLY A 351 19.29 10.27 -14.81
CA GLY A 351 18.94 11.44 -15.60
C GLY A 351 20.17 12.22 -16.06
N TYR A 352 21.15 12.44 -15.18
CA TYR A 352 22.43 13.05 -15.57
C TYR A 352 23.22 12.17 -16.53
N ALA A 353 23.39 10.90 -16.19
CA ALA A 353 24.20 9.95 -16.96
C ALA A 353 23.71 9.82 -18.43
N ARG A 354 22.40 9.59 -18.62
CA ARG A 354 21.79 9.43 -19.95
C ARG A 354 21.76 10.70 -20.81
N ASN A 355 21.99 11.87 -20.21
CA ASN A 355 22.06 13.15 -20.91
C ASN A 355 23.50 13.67 -21.03
N GLY A 356 24.50 12.82 -20.81
CA GLY A 356 25.92 13.15 -20.98
C GLY A 356 26.57 13.92 -19.82
N PHE A 357 25.86 14.16 -18.72
CA PHE A 357 26.38 14.88 -17.54
C PHE A 357 27.06 13.95 -16.54
N CYS A 358 27.98 13.12 -17.04
CA CYS A 358 28.64 12.06 -16.28
C CYS A 358 29.34 12.52 -14.99
N ARG A 359 29.99 13.68 -15.03
CA ARG A 359 30.65 14.26 -13.85
C ARG A 359 29.65 14.58 -12.73
N GLU A 360 28.49 15.11 -13.08
CA GLU A 360 27.43 15.43 -12.11
C GLU A 360 26.73 14.17 -11.61
N ALA A 361 26.56 13.15 -12.46
CA ALA A 361 26.08 11.83 -12.06
C ALA A 361 26.99 11.19 -10.99
N LEU A 362 28.32 11.19 -11.21
CA LEU A 362 29.30 10.68 -10.25
C LEU A 362 29.31 11.45 -8.93
N LYS A 363 29.27 12.78 -8.97
CA LYS A 363 29.17 13.60 -7.75
C LYS A 363 27.92 13.27 -6.95
N LEU A 364 26.79 13.10 -7.63
CA LEU A 364 25.52 12.80 -6.99
C LEU A 364 25.48 11.39 -6.39
N MET A 365 26.16 10.42 -7.03
CA MET A 365 26.36 9.07 -6.50
C MET A 365 27.17 9.10 -5.18
N TYR A 366 28.29 9.81 -5.13
CA TYR A 366 29.05 9.92 -3.87
C TYR A 366 28.27 10.66 -2.77
N ARG A 367 27.44 11.65 -3.15
CA ARG A 367 26.55 12.32 -2.19
C ARG A 367 25.50 11.37 -1.63
N MET A 368 24.95 10.49 -2.46
CA MET A 368 23.97 9.47 -2.06
C MET A 368 24.54 8.53 -0.98
N GLU A 369 25.78 8.06 -1.16
CA GLU A 369 26.48 7.23 -0.15
C GLU A 369 26.74 7.99 1.15
N ALA A 370 27.18 9.25 1.06
CA ALA A 370 27.44 10.09 2.23
C ALA A 370 26.17 10.37 3.06
N GLU A 371 25.00 10.41 2.43
CA GLU A 371 23.70 10.54 3.10
C GLU A 371 23.14 9.17 3.60
N GLY A 372 23.91 8.09 3.50
CA GLY A 372 23.60 6.78 4.05
C GLY A 372 22.74 5.88 3.15
N PHE A 373 22.60 6.21 1.86
CA PHE A 373 21.90 5.37 0.89
C PHE A 373 22.88 4.46 0.14
N GLU A 374 22.51 3.20 0.00
CA GLU A 374 23.31 2.21 -0.73
C GLU A 374 23.17 2.41 -2.26
N VAL A 375 24.31 2.55 -2.94
CA VAL A 375 24.37 2.57 -4.41
C VAL A 375 24.34 1.14 -4.91
N ASP A 376 23.39 0.82 -5.79
CA ASP A 376 23.28 -0.53 -6.36
C ASP A 376 24.10 -0.69 -7.64
N ASP A 377 24.42 -1.94 -7.98
CA ASP A 377 25.21 -2.32 -9.16
C ASP A 377 24.64 -1.74 -10.46
N TYR A 378 23.32 -1.50 -10.52
CA TYR A 378 22.66 -0.91 -11.67
C TYR A 378 23.06 0.56 -11.91
N ILE A 379 23.16 1.36 -10.87
CA ILE A 379 23.65 2.75 -10.97
C ILE A 379 25.09 2.73 -11.49
N PHE A 380 25.96 1.92 -10.89
CA PHE A 380 27.36 1.80 -11.30
C PHE A 380 27.49 1.38 -12.76
N ALA A 381 26.80 0.31 -13.17
CA ALA A 381 26.83 -0.19 -14.53
C ALA A 381 26.36 0.86 -15.54
N THR A 382 25.29 1.60 -15.23
CA THR A 382 24.78 2.65 -16.13
C THR A 382 25.80 3.77 -16.29
N ILE A 383 26.36 4.30 -15.18
CA ILE A 383 27.36 5.36 -15.26
C ILE A 383 28.55 4.88 -16.09
N LEU A 384 29.07 3.68 -15.82
CA LEU A 384 30.20 3.13 -16.56
C LEU A 384 29.90 2.95 -18.05
N SER A 385 28.70 2.48 -18.42
CA SER A 385 28.34 2.32 -19.84
C SER A 385 28.14 3.66 -20.54
N THR A 386 27.34 4.57 -19.96
CA THR A 386 27.01 5.84 -20.63
C THR A 386 28.17 6.83 -20.62
N CYS A 387 29.09 6.69 -19.68
CA CYS A 387 30.26 7.56 -19.55
C CYS A 387 31.54 6.94 -20.10
N GLY A 388 31.59 5.61 -20.23
CA GLY A 388 32.67 4.90 -20.93
C GLY A 388 32.67 5.19 -22.43
N ASP A 389 31.48 5.39 -23.02
CA ASP A 389 31.33 5.83 -24.42
C ASP A 389 31.83 7.27 -24.67
N ILE A 390 32.14 8.04 -23.62
CA ILE A 390 32.56 9.47 -23.70
C ILE A 390 34.10 9.62 -23.71
N GLN A 391 34.87 8.54 -23.68
CA GLN A 391 36.32 8.59 -23.84
C GLN A 391 36.79 7.73 -25.01
N LEU A 392 36.82 8.31 -26.22
CA LEU A 392 37.89 8.10 -27.21
C LEU A 392 37.86 9.08 -28.40
N ASP A 393 37.14 10.21 -28.33
CA ASP A 393 37.32 11.31 -29.28
C ASP A 393 37.61 12.60 -28.49
N GLU A 394 38.74 13.24 -28.82
CA GLU A 394 39.24 14.51 -28.27
C GLU A 394 39.94 14.44 -26.89
N ALA A 395 41.11 13.80 -26.87
CA ALA A 395 42.23 14.36 -26.12
C ALA A 395 43.22 14.96 -27.13
N ASP A 396 43.10 16.27 -27.24
CA ASP A 396 43.92 17.18 -28.02
C ASP A 396 45.42 16.86 -27.88
N SER A 397 46.05 16.64 -29.03
CA SER A 397 47.49 16.54 -29.20
C SER A 397 48.14 17.91 -28.98
N SER A 398 48.30 18.35 -27.73
CA SER A 398 49.22 19.45 -27.40
C SER A 398 49.55 19.53 -25.90
N ALA A 399 50.43 18.66 -25.44
CA ALA A 399 51.22 18.91 -24.24
C ALA A 399 52.55 18.14 -24.30
N THR A 400 53.37 18.46 -25.30
CA THR A 400 54.82 18.33 -25.19
C THR A 400 55.38 19.50 -24.37
N CYS A 401 56.44 19.23 -23.59
CA CYS A 401 57.30 20.18 -22.86
C CYS A 401 56.73 20.74 -21.53
N TYR A 402 57.38 20.71 -20.37
CA TYR A 402 58.81 20.66 -20.04
C TYR A 402 59.04 19.92 -18.70
N LEU A 403 59.99 18.98 -18.69
CA LEU A 403 60.72 18.59 -17.49
C LEU A 403 62.09 19.27 -17.58
N GLU A 404 62.36 20.29 -16.78
CA GLU A 404 63.71 20.68 -16.40
C GLU A 404 63.73 21.55 -15.12
N THR A 405 64.47 21.02 -14.14
CA THR A 405 65.23 21.68 -13.05
C THR A 405 64.55 22.65 -12.08
N SER A 406 64.46 22.24 -10.81
CA SER A 406 65.36 22.70 -9.71
C SER A 406 65.18 21.81 -8.48
#